data_AF-A0A969ENV7-F1
#
_entry.id   AF-A0A969ENV7-F1
#
_cell.length_a   1.000
_cell.length_b   1.000
_cell.length_c   1.000
_cell.angle_alpha   90.00
_cell.angle_beta   90.00
_cell.angle_gamma   90.00
#
_symmetry.space_group_name_H-M   'P 1'
#
loop_
_entity.id
_entity.type
_entity.pdbx_description
1 polymer ?
#
loop_
_entity_poly.entity_id
_entity_poly.type
_entity_poly.pdbx_seq_one_letter_code
_entity_poly.pdbx_strand_id
1 'polypeptide(L)' 'MMTNREIDLLPQGDRAVTQASHDYYRALLVGVPTGERQRLRRAWLHEMQRRWPDTSVGSLAEATQPC' A
#
# COMPACT_ATOMS: atom_id res chain seq x y z
N MET A 1 4.62 13.99 2.65
CA MET A 1 4.58 12.75 1.85
C MET A 1 5.91 12.66 1.11
N MET A 2 6.57 11.50 1.11
CA MET A 2 7.81 11.31 0.34
C MET A 2 7.56 11.56 -1.14
N THR A 3 8.50 12.20 -1.80
CA THR A 3 8.50 12.43 -3.25
C THR A 3 9.00 11.19 -3.98
N ASN A 4 8.60 11.00 -5.24
CA ASN A 4 9.10 9.89 -6.07
C ASN A 4 10.64 9.82 -6.10
N ARG A 5 11.32 10.97 -6.05
CA ARG A 5 12.79 11.04 -6.02
C ARG A 5 13.38 10.46 -4.73
N GLU A 6 12.70 10.61 -3.60
CA GLU A 6 13.11 10.01 -2.32
C GLU A 6 12.83 8.51 -2.30
N ILE A 7 11.75 8.06 -2.95
CA ILE A 7 11.40 6.64 -3.07
C ILE A 7 12.44 5.89 -3.92
N ASP A 8 12.96 6.52 -4.98
CA ASP A 8 13.98 5.93 -5.85
C ASP A 8 15.32 5.68 -5.16
N LEU A 9 15.60 6.36 -4.04
CA LEU A 9 16.81 6.19 -3.23
C LEU A 9 16.71 5.00 -2.26
N LEU A 10 15.55 4.37 -2.14
CA LEU A 10 15.37 3.24 -1.23
C LEU A 10 16.00 1.95 -1.76
N PRO A 11 16.45 1.05 -0.86
CA PRO A 11 16.77 -0.32 -1.21
C PRO A 11 15.62 -0.98 -1.98
N GLN A 12 15.95 -1.85 -2.95
CA GLN A 12 14.98 -2.41 -3.90
C GLN A 12 13.75 -3.05 -3.23
N GLY A 13 13.95 -3.72 -2.07
CA GLY A 13 12.87 -4.34 -1.30
C GLY A 13 11.92 -3.32 -0.66
N ASP A 14 12.41 -2.17 -0.23
CA ASP A 14 11.61 -1.13 0.43
C ASP A 14 11.02 -0.13 -0.57
N ARG A 15 11.65 0.00 -1.75
CA ARG A 15 11.18 0.84 -2.86
C ARG A 15 9.80 0.40 -3.36
N ALA A 16 9.60 -0.90 -3.60
CA ALA A 16 8.34 -1.41 -4.14
C ALA A 16 7.15 -1.17 -3.20
N VAL A 17 7.35 -1.42 -1.90
CA VAL A 17 6.34 -1.16 -0.86
C VAL A 17 6.05 0.33 -0.74
N THR A 18 7.10 1.17 -0.70
CA THR A 18 6.94 2.61 -0.55
C THR A 18 6.25 3.23 -1.77
N GLN A 19 6.58 2.77 -2.98
CA GLN A 19 5.93 3.22 -4.21
C GLN A 19 4.44 2.85 -4.23
N ALA A 20 4.10 1.58 -3.94
CA ALA A 20 2.72 1.13 -3.93
C ALA A 20 1.89 1.84 -2.83
N SER A 21 2.51 2.11 -1.67
CA SER A 21 1.89 2.90 -0.59
C SER A 21 1.63 4.34 -1.03
N HIS A 22 2.64 4.99 -1.64
CA HIS A 22 2.52 6.35 -2.15
C HIS A 22 1.39 6.48 -3.16
N ASP A 23 1.32 5.57 -4.13
CA ASP A 23 0.30 5.63 -5.19
C ASP A 23 -1.11 5.41 -4.65
N TYR A 24 -1.29 4.48 -3.70
CA TYR A 24 -2.57 4.27 -3.05
C TYR A 24 -3.02 5.47 -2.21
N TYR A 25 -2.14 6.04 -1.37
CA TYR A 25 -2.50 7.20 -0.55
C TYR A 25 -2.75 8.45 -1.40
N ARG A 26 -1.97 8.65 -2.47
CA ARG A 26 -2.19 9.76 -3.40
C ARG A 26 -3.55 9.62 -4.09
N ALA A 27 -3.91 8.43 -4.52
CA ALA A 27 -5.22 8.14 -5.10
C ALA A 27 -6.39 8.43 -4.13
N LEU A 28 -6.22 8.12 -2.84
CA LEU A 28 -7.19 8.48 -1.80
C LEU A 28 -7.35 10.00 -1.66
N LEU A 29 -6.23 10.72 -1.62
CA LEU A 29 -6.23 12.18 -1.45
C LEU A 29 -6.79 12.93 -2.66
N VAL A 30 -6.52 12.44 -3.87
CA VAL A 30 -7.01 13.05 -5.13
C VAL A 30 -8.47 12.67 -5.42
N GLY A 31 -9.02 11.68 -4.71
CA GLY A 31 -10.41 11.25 -4.88
C GLY A 31 -10.65 10.44 -6.15
N VAL A 32 -9.69 9.60 -6.55
CA VAL A 32 -9.83 8.80 -7.79
C VAL A 32 -10.98 7.78 -7.70
N PRO A 33 -11.55 7.35 -8.83
CA PRO A 33 -12.69 6.42 -8.86
C PRO A 33 -12.43 5.13 -8.08
N THR A 34 -13.48 4.55 -7.51
CA THR A 34 -13.39 3.35 -6.67
C THR A 34 -12.70 2.17 -7.38
N GLY A 35 -12.91 1.99 -8.69
CA GLY A 35 -12.25 0.93 -9.45
C GLY A 35 -10.72 1.07 -9.49
N GLU A 36 -10.22 2.29 -9.63
CA GLU A 36 -8.80 2.60 -9.65
C GLU A 36 -8.19 2.50 -8.24
N ARG A 37 -8.91 2.97 -7.21
CA ARG A 37 -8.52 2.77 -5.81
C ARG A 37 -8.40 1.30 -5.44
N GLN A 38 -9.31 0.44 -5.90
CA GLN A 38 -9.26 -1.00 -5.62
C GLN A 38 -8.10 -1.69 -6.35
N ARG A 39 -7.76 -1.26 -7.58
CA ARG A 39 -6.57 -1.75 -8.29
C ARG A 39 -5.30 -1.41 -7.52
N LEU A 40 -5.15 -0.16 -7.09
CA LEU A 40 -4.00 0.31 -6.31
C LEU A 40 -3.92 -0.38 -4.95
N ARG A 41 -5.06 -0.56 -4.27
CA ARG A 41 -5.13 -1.32 -3.02
C ARG A 41 -4.62 -2.75 -3.18
N ARG A 42 -5.03 -3.46 -4.22
CA ARG A 42 -4.54 -4.83 -4.48
C ARG A 42 -3.04 -4.87 -4.75
N ALA A 43 -2.53 -3.92 -5.54
CA ALA A 43 -1.10 -3.81 -5.82
C ALA A 43 -0.30 -3.56 -4.52
N TRP A 44 -0.77 -2.64 -3.68
CA TRP A 44 -0.18 -2.37 -2.38
C TRP A 44 -0.18 -3.60 -1.46
N LEU A 45 -1.32 -4.29 -1.34
CA LEU A 45 -1.43 -5.52 -0.53
C LEU A 45 -0.49 -6.63 -1.03
N HIS A 46 -0.35 -6.78 -2.34
CA HIS A 46 0.55 -7.77 -2.93
C HIS A 46 2.03 -7.48 -2.59
N GLU A 47 2.47 -6.22 -2.68
CA GLU A 47 3.84 -5.85 -2.31
C GLU A 47 4.09 -5.97 -0.81
N MET A 48 3.10 -5.65 0.04
CA MET A 48 3.18 -5.88 1.48
C MET A 48 3.35 -7.37 1.80
N GLN A 49 2.58 -8.25 1.15
CA GLN A 49 2.67 -9.69 1.34
C GLN A 49 4.00 -10.28 0.82
N ARG A 50 4.52 -9.76 -0.31
CA ARG A 50 5.84 -10.17 -0.82
C ARG A 50 6.95 -9.80 0.17
N ARG A 51 6.90 -8.61 0.76
CA ARG A 51 7.94 -8.10 1.66
C ARG A 51 7.88 -8.72 3.05
N TRP A 52 6.66 -9.00 3.53
CA TRP A 52 6.38 -9.59 4.83
C TRP A 52 5.30 -10.69 4.68
N PRO A 53 5.71 -11.92 4.32
CA PRO A 53 4.77 -13.02 4.08
C PRO A 53 3.98 -13.44 5.32
N ASP A 54 4.54 -13.23 6.52
CA ASP A 54 3.89 -13.57 7.80
C ASP A 54 2.88 -12.53 8.30
N THR A 55 2.88 -11.32 7.74
CA THR A 55 1.80 -10.36 8.00
C THR A 55 0.62 -10.75 7.14
N SER A 56 -0.22 -11.63 7.68
CA SER A 56 -1.59 -11.83 7.23
C SER A 56 -2.34 -10.50 7.28
N VAL A 57 -2.29 -9.71 6.20
CA VAL A 57 -3.02 -8.43 6.09
C VAL A 57 -4.55 -8.64 6.17
N GLY A 58 -5.01 -9.91 6.12
CA GLY A 58 -6.37 -10.30 6.47
C GLY A 58 -6.74 -10.17 7.95
N SER A 59 -5.78 -10.15 8.88
CA SER A 59 -6.06 -10.09 10.33
C SER A 59 -6.29 -8.65 10.85
N LEU A 60 -5.79 -7.63 10.13
CA LEU A 60 -6.10 -6.22 10.43
C LEU A 60 -7.55 -5.82 10.09
N ALA A 61 -8.25 -6.62 9.27
CA ALA A 61 -9.68 -6.43 9.01
C ALA A 61 -10.58 -6.99 10.13
N GLU A 62 -10.03 -7.84 11.00
CA GLU A 62 -10.76 -8.49 12.10
C GLU A 62 -10.50 -7.84 13.47
N ALA A 63 -9.63 -6.83 13.52
CA ALA A 63 -9.35 -6.06 14.74
C ALA A 63 -10.30 -4.84 14.92
N THR A 64 -11.36 -4.74 14.13
CA THR A 64 -12.40 -3.69 14.26
C THR A 64 -13.80 -4.30 14.23
N GLN A 65 -14.04 -5.29 15.09
CA GLN A 65 -15.39 -5.61 15.53
C GLN A 65 -15.58 -5.07 16.95
N PRO A 66 -16.51 -4.12 17.17
CA PRO A 66 -16.83 -3.64 18.51
C PRO A 66 -17.58 -4.75 19.27
N CYS A 67 -17.22 -4.95 20.54
CA CYS A 67 -18.17 -5.47 21.52
C CYS A 67 -19.25 -4.43 21.79
#